data_AF-A0A4R1B8H1-F1
#
_entry.id   AF-A0A4R1B8H1-F1
#
_cell.length_a   1.000
_cell.length_b   1.000
_cell.length_c   1.000
_cell.angle_alpha   90.00
_cell.angle_beta   90.00
_cell.angle_gamma   90.00
#
_symmetry.space_group_name_H-M   'P 1'
#
loop_
_entity.id
_entity.type
_entity.pdbx_description
1 polymer ?
#
loop_
_entity_poly.entity_id
_entity_poly.type
_entity_poly.pdbx_seq_one_letter_code
_entity_poly.pdbx_strand_id
1 'polypeptide(L)'
;MVPIIRQLKSASAASRALFGKQVLLIGVPGILLLLLVAYLFYVLFKNSLANLRGPEAIEEFKFFLIALQKKLAQGEAVNLASERSVLEKVLNKVKTANTAAQIRSDRSLRFQFVRTYNTITEAHPPAGSPNGVDFLRLSSLMEEFYDHYFTASGAGHHHSLHWVKGFSHLPTAAIRPIRSRHRLPFPRPSWHSRS
;
A
#
# COMPACT_ATOMS: atom_id res chain seq x y z
N MET A 1 -28.17 -1.24 80.53
CA MET A 1 -28.72 -0.78 79.23
C MET A 1 -27.60 -0.49 78.21
N VAL A 2 -26.75 -1.46 77.85
CA VAL A 2 -25.74 -1.32 76.78
C VAL A 2 -25.56 -2.63 75.95
N PRO A 3 -26.58 -3.16 75.24
CA PRO A 3 -26.29 -4.16 74.20
C PRO A 3 -26.73 -3.78 72.78
N ILE A 4 -27.58 -2.77 72.60
CA ILE A 4 -28.24 -2.50 71.30
C ILE A 4 -27.30 -1.80 70.30
N ILE A 5 -26.36 -0.98 70.77
CA ILE A 5 -25.48 -0.17 69.90
C ILE A 5 -24.40 -1.02 69.19
N ARG A 6 -24.01 -2.18 69.75
CA ARG A 6 -23.01 -3.07 69.11
C ARG A 6 -23.57 -3.84 67.91
N GLN A 7 -24.85 -4.18 67.90
CA GLN A 7 -25.49 -4.93 66.81
C GLN A 7 -25.65 -4.10 65.52
N LEU A 8 -25.92 -2.79 65.63
CA LEU A 8 -26.06 -1.88 64.49
C LEU A 8 -24.74 -1.65 63.72
N LYS A 9 -23.59 -1.64 64.43
CA LYS A 9 -22.28 -1.51 63.78
C LYS A 9 -21.85 -2.78 63.02
N SER A 10 -22.28 -3.96 63.47
CA SER A 10 -21.99 -5.24 62.80
C SER A 10 -22.78 -5.40 61.50
N ALA A 11 -24.06 -5.03 61.48
CA ALA A 11 -24.92 -5.14 60.30
C ALA A 11 -24.49 -4.21 59.14
N SER A 12 -23.97 -3.02 59.45
CA SER A 12 -23.48 -2.06 58.44
C SER A 12 -22.12 -2.45 57.83
N ALA A 13 -21.28 -3.17 58.57
CA ALA A 13 -20.01 -3.69 58.06
C ALA A 13 -20.23 -4.88 57.11
N ALA A 14 -21.18 -5.77 57.43
CA ALA A 14 -21.53 -6.93 56.59
C ALA A 14 -22.17 -6.52 55.25
N SER A 15 -23.01 -5.49 55.24
CA SER A 15 -23.64 -4.98 54.02
C SER A 15 -22.62 -4.29 53.09
N ARG A 16 -21.65 -3.52 53.61
CA ARG A 16 -20.57 -2.93 52.79
C ARG A 16 -19.66 -3.99 52.14
N ALA A 17 -19.38 -5.10 52.81
CA ALA A 17 -18.57 -6.20 52.27
C ALA A 17 -19.28 -6.98 51.14
N LEU A 18 -20.61 -7.13 51.24
CA LEU A 18 -21.43 -7.78 50.21
C LEU A 18 -21.65 -6.90 48.97
N PHE A 19 -21.92 -5.60 49.18
CA PHE A 19 -22.00 -4.63 48.08
C PHE A 19 -20.66 -4.48 47.35
N GLY A 20 -19.54 -4.45 48.07
CA GLY A 20 -18.20 -4.37 47.46
C GLY A 20 -17.88 -5.55 46.53
N LYS A 21 -18.27 -6.78 46.91
CA LYS A 21 -18.06 -7.97 46.07
C LYS A 21 -19.01 -8.05 44.88
N GLN A 22 -20.28 -7.70 45.04
CA GLN A 22 -21.25 -7.70 43.93
C GLN A 22 -20.99 -6.60 42.91
N VAL A 23 -20.57 -5.40 43.36
CA VAL A 23 -20.14 -4.32 42.46
C VAL A 23 -18.89 -4.69 41.69
N LEU A 24 -17.98 -5.48 42.26
CA LEU A 24 -16.79 -5.96 41.54
C LEU A 24 -17.13 -7.03 40.49
N LEU A 25 -18.03 -7.96 40.81
CA LEU A 25 -18.40 -9.07 39.92
C LEU A 25 -19.24 -8.64 38.72
N ILE A 26 -20.04 -7.57 38.86
CA ILE A 26 -20.88 -7.00 37.79
C ILE A 26 -20.19 -5.79 37.12
N GLY A 27 -19.46 -5.00 37.89
CA GLY A 27 -18.79 -3.79 37.41
C GLY A 27 -17.60 -4.09 36.51
N VAL A 28 -16.79 -5.11 36.82
CA VAL A 28 -15.65 -5.50 35.97
C VAL A 28 -16.08 -5.90 34.54
N PRO A 29 -17.03 -6.83 34.33
CA PRO A 29 -17.47 -7.17 32.98
C PRO A 29 -18.18 -6.00 32.28
N GLY A 30 -18.90 -5.14 33.01
CA GLY A 30 -19.52 -3.94 32.45
C GLY A 30 -18.49 -2.92 31.95
N ILE A 31 -17.43 -2.65 32.72
CA ILE A 31 -16.34 -1.76 32.32
C ILE A 31 -15.56 -2.38 31.15
N LEU A 32 -15.31 -3.69 31.18
CA LEU A 32 -14.64 -4.39 30.07
C LEU A 32 -15.44 -4.30 28.77
N LEU A 33 -16.76 -4.45 28.86
CA LEU A 33 -17.68 -4.30 27.73
C LEU A 33 -17.67 -2.86 27.20
N LEU A 34 -17.71 -1.86 28.09
CA LEU A 34 -17.62 -0.45 27.70
C LEU A 34 -16.29 -0.13 27.00
N LEU A 35 -15.16 -0.63 27.52
CA LEU A 35 -13.86 -0.48 26.89
C LEU A 35 -13.82 -1.17 25.51
N LEU A 36 -14.40 -2.36 25.39
CA LEU A 36 -14.49 -3.06 24.12
C LEU A 36 -15.34 -2.30 23.10
N VAL A 37 -16.49 -1.78 23.50
CA VAL A 37 -17.37 -0.98 22.64
C VAL A 37 -16.68 0.32 22.22
N ALA A 38 -16.03 1.01 23.16
CA ALA A 38 -15.26 2.22 22.85
C ALA A 38 -14.11 1.92 21.88
N TYR A 39 -13.42 0.80 22.05
CA TYR A 39 -12.36 0.35 21.14
C TYR A 39 -12.90 0.04 19.74
N LEU A 40 -14.01 -0.71 19.64
CA LEU A 40 -14.66 -1.00 18.36
C LEU A 40 -15.11 0.28 17.66
N PHE A 41 -15.70 1.22 18.41
CA PHE A 41 -16.09 2.53 17.90
C PHE A 41 -14.88 3.31 17.36
N TYR A 42 -13.77 3.32 18.10
CA TYR A 42 -12.52 3.94 17.65
C TYR A 42 -12.00 3.31 16.34
N VAL A 43 -12.01 1.98 16.24
CA VAL A 43 -11.59 1.27 15.01
C VAL A 43 -12.50 1.60 13.83
N LEU A 44 -13.81 1.59 14.03
CA LEU A 44 -14.78 1.95 12.98
C LEU A 44 -14.63 3.41 12.55
N PHE A 45 -14.46 4.33 13.49
CA PHE A 45 -14.28 5.75 13.21
C PHE A 45 -12.97 5.99 12.44
N LYS A 46 -11.87 5.37 12.85
CA LYS A 46 -10.58 5.44 12.15
C LYS A 46 -10.69 4.91 10.71
N ASN A 47 -11.35 3.77 10.51
CA ASN A 47 -11.56 3.19 9.18
C ASN A 47 -12.47 4.06 8.30
N SER A 48 -13.48 4.68 8.89
CA SER A 48 -14.40 5.59 8.19
C SER A 48 -13.67 6.87 7.73
N LEU A 49 -12.84 7.44 8.59
CA LEU A 49 -11.99 8.59 8.24
C LEU A 49 -10.95 8.26 7.17
N ALA A 50 -10.38 7.05 7.19
CA ALA A 50 -9.46 6.60 6.15
C ALA A 50 -10.15 6.54 4.78
N ASN A 51 -11.36 5.97 4.73
CA ASN A 51 -12.15 5.89 3.49
C ASN A 51 -12.55 7.25 2.91
N LEU A 52 -12.78 8.27 3.75
CA LEU A 52 -13.05 9.63 3.26
C LEU A 52 -11.85 10.28 2.55
N ARG A 53 -10.62 9.89 2.92
CA ARG A 53 -9.37 10.40 2.33
C ARG A 53 -8.89 9.59 1.12
N GLY A 54 -9.55 8.47 0.81
CA GLY A 54 -9.19 7.60 -0.29
C GLY A 54 -9.08 8.32 -1.65
N PRO A 55 -10.14 9.04 -2.09
CA PRO A 55 -10.14 9.75 -3.38
C PRO A 55 -9.01 10.77 -3.51
N GLU A 56 -8.74 11.52 -2.45
CA GLU A 56 -7.65 12.51 -2.42
C GLU A 56 -6.28 11.86 -2.61
N ALA A 57 -6.02 10.73 -1.95
CA ALA A 57 -4.78 9.99 -2.11
C ALA A 57 -4.60 9.43 -3.54
N ILE A 58 -5.69 9.00 -4.19
CA ILE A 58 -5.65 8.54 -5.58
C ILE A 58 -5.32 9.71 -6.52
N GLU A 59 -5.94 10.87 -6.32
CA GLU A 59 -5.67 12.06 -7.14
C GLU A 59 -4.22 12.55 -6.97
N GLU A 60 -3.71 12.62 -5.74
CA GLU A 60 -2.29 12.94 -5.48
C GLU A 60 -1.35 11.98 -6.21
N PHE A 61 -1.71 10.69 -6.25
CA PHE A 61 -0.92 9.71 -6.98
C PHE A 61 -0.95 9.91 -8.50
N LYS A 62 -2.12 10.23 -9.07
CA LYS A 62 -2.22 10.59 -10.49
C LYS A 62 -1.38 11.83 -10.80
N PHE A 63 -1.44 12.86 -9.96
CA PHE A 63 -0.62 14.07 -10.13
C PHE A 63 0.87 13.75 -10.10
N PHE A 64 1.31 12.91 -9.17
CA PHE A 64 2.70 12.45 -9.12
C PHE A 64 3.10 11.72 -10.42
N LEU A 65 2.28 10.78 -10.90
CA LEU A 65 2.55 10.02 -12.13
C LEU A 65 2.66 10.92 -13.37
N ILE A 66 1.79 11.93 -13.48
CA ILE A 66 1.81 12.91 -14.57
C ILE A 66 3.06 13.78 -14.49
N ALA A 67 3.41 14.25 -13.28
CA ALA A 67 4.61 15.06 -13.06
C ALA A 67 5.89 14.29 -13.39
N LEU A 68 5.99 13.04 -12.94
CA LEU A 68 7.12 12.16 -13.24
C LEU A 68 7.24 11.89 -14.75
N GLN A 69 6.13 11.62 -15.42
CA GLN A 69 6.11 11.44 -16.87
C GLN A 69 6.63 12.68 -17.60
N LYS A 70 6.18 13.87 -17.18
CA LYS A 70 6.62 15.14 -17.76
C LYS A 70 8.12 15.34 -17.59
N LYS A 71 8.65 15.12 -16.39
CA LYS A 71 10.09 15.21 -16.08
C LYS A 71 10.93 14.28 -16.96
N LEU A 72 10.50 13.03 -17.11
CA LEU A 72 11.18 12.04 -17.95
C LEU A 72 11.13 12.40 -19.44
N ALA A 73 9.98 12.86 -19.93
CA ALA A 73 9.81 13.24 -21.34
C ALA A 73 10.61 14.49 -21.72
N GLN A 74 10.79 15.43 -20.79
CA GLN A 74 11.55 16.67 -21.03
C GLN A 74 13.07 16.46 -20.94
N GLY A 75 13.53 15.27 -20.55
CA GLY A 75 14.97 14.99 -20.37
C GLY A 75 15.62 15.87 -19.30
N GLU A 76 14.83 16.40 -18.36
CA GLU A 76 15.37 17.11 -17.21
C GLU A 76 16.28 16.18 -16.41
N ALA A 77 17.25 16.75 -15.68
CA ALA A 77 18.09 15.98 -14.78
C ALA A 77 17.24 15.43 -13.62
N VAL A 78 16.57 14.30 -13.83
CA VAL A 78 15.72 13.66 -12.84
C VAL A 78 16.59 12.94 -11.83
N ASN A 79 16.53 13.39 -10.57
CA ASN A 79 17.12 12.65 -9.47
C ASN A 79 16.23 11.46 -9.10
N LEU A 80 16.49 10.31 -9.74
CA LEU A 80 15.71 9.08 -9.58
C LEU A 80 15.62 8.60 -8.13
N ALA A 81 16.65 8.80 -7.31
CA ALA A 81 16.63 8.42 -5.90
C ALA A 81 15.58 9.23 -5.11
N SER A 82 15.47 10.54 -5.38
CA SER A 82 14.45 11.38 -4.77
C SER A 82 13.04 11.03 -5.27
N GLU A 83 12.86 10.82 -6.57
CA GLU A 83 11.55 10.45 -7.15
C GLU A 83 11.08 9.10 -6.62
N ARG A 84 11.99 8.14 -6.43
CA ARG A 84 11.70 6.86 -5.79
C ARG A 84 11.16 7.05 -4.37
N SER A 85 11.82 7.87 -3.55
CA SER A 85 11.37 8.12 -2.18
C SER A 85 9.97 8.74 -2.14
N VAL A 86 9.67 9.64 -3.08
CA VAL A 86 8.33 10.24 -3.21
C VAL A 86 7.32 9.20 -3.68
N LEU A 87 7.66 8.39 -4.68
CA LEU A 87 6.80 7.31 -5.18
C LEU A 87 6.43 6.35 -4.04
N GLU A 88 7.39 5.89 -3.24
CA GLU A 88 7.13 4.99 -2.09
C GLU A 88 6.15 5.61 -1.09
N LYS A 89 6.30 6.90 -0.77
CA LYS A 89 5.39 7.62 0.14
C LYS A 89 3.98 7.68 -0.42
N VAL A 90 3.83 8.06 -1.68
CA VAL A 90 2.53 8.22 -2.34
C VAL A 90 1.85 6.86 -2.53
N LEU A 91 2.60 5.82 -2.91
CA LEU A 91 2.09 4.45 -2.96
C LEU A 91 1.59 4.00 -1.59
N ASN A 92 2.36 4.20 -0.52
CA ASN A 92 1.92 3.84 0.84
C ASN A 92 0.67 4.61 1.26
N LYS A 93 0.56 5.89 0.89
CA LYS A 93 -0.65 6.70 1.15
C LYS A 93 -1.86 6.14 0.42
N VAL A 94 -1.73 5.78 -0.86
CA VAL A 94 -2.82 5.16 -1.64
C VAL A 94 -3.22 3.81 -1.03
N LYS A 95 -2.23 2.95 -0.72
CA LYS A 95 -2.44 1.62 -0.11
C LYS A 95 -3.15 1.69 1.25
N THR A 96 -2.90 2.74 2.03
CA THR A 96 -3.48 2.89 3.39
C THR A 96 -4.82 3.62 3.42
N ALA A 97 -5.03 4.57 2.50
CA ALA A 97 -6.27 5.35 2.43
C ALA A 97 -7.36 4.70 1.57
N ASN A 98 -7.01 3.72 0.73
CA ASN A 98 -7.95 3.08 -0.21
C ASN A 98 -7.99 1.58 -0.05
N THR A 99 -9.16 1.01 -0.30
CA THR A 99 -9.33 -0.43 -0.47
C THR A 99 -8.77 -0.89 -1.82
N ALA A 100 -8.36 -2.16 -1.91
CA ALA A 100 -7.89 -2.74 -3.16
C ALA A 100 -8.96 -2.67 -4.28
N ALA A 101 -10.25 -2.78 -3.92
CA ALA A 101 -11.36 -2.66 -4.86
C ALA A 101 -11.47 -1.25 -5.44
N GLN A 102 -11.35 -0.21 -4.61
CA GLN A 102 -11.35 1.19 -5.07
C GLN A 102 -10.20 1.45 -6.05
N ILE A 103 -8.97 1.04 -5.70
CA ILE A 103 -7.79 1.19 -6.57
C ILE A 103 -7.99 0.45 -7.90
N ARG A 104 -8.45 -0.80 -7.87
CA ARG A 104 -8.72 -1.63 -9.06
C ARG A 104 -9.77 -1.03 -9.99
N SER A 105 -10.81 -0.43 -9.41
CA SER A 105 -11.95 0.12 -10.14
C SER A 105 -11.64 1.44 -10.84
N ASP A 106 -10.61 2.17 -10.41
CA ASP A 106 -10.24 3.45 -11.00
C ASP A 106 -9.50 3.26 -12.35
N ARG A 107 -10.28 3.38 -13.43
CA ARG A 107 -9.78 3.30 -14.82
C ARG A 107 -8.80 4.43 -15.16
N SER A 108 -9.02 5.62 -14.62
CA SER A 108 -8.17 6.79 -14.85
C SER A 108 -6.79 6.57 -14.23
N LEU A 109 -6.75 6.08 -12.99
CA LEU A 109 -5.51 5.73 -12.31
C LEU A 109 -4.74 4.65 -13.08
N ARG A 110 -5.42 3.56 -13.45
CA ARG A 110 -4.81 2.47 -14.22
C ARG A 110 -4.20 2.95 -15.53
N PHE A 111 -4.92 3.79 -16.27
CA PHE A 111 -4.45 4.35 -17.54
C PHE A 111 -3.17 5.19 -17.34
N GLN A 112 -3.19 6.13 -16.39
CA GLN A 112 -2.02 6.97 -16.12
C GLN A 112 -0.84 6.14 -15.63
N PHE A 113 -1.10 5.16 -14.76
CA PHE A 113 -0.08 4.27 -14.24
C PHE A 113 0.64 3.49 -15.34
N VAL A 114 -0.10 2.80 -16.21
CA VAL A 114 0.47 2.01 -17.32
C VAL A 114 1.27 2.91 -18.27
N ARG A 115 0.74 4.11 -18.55
CA ARG A 115 1.42 5.07 -19.41
C ARG A 115 2.76 5.51 -18.82
N THR A 116 2.79 5.87 -17.54
CA THR A 116 4.02 6.27 -16.84
C THR A 116 5.00 5.11 -16.72
N TYR A 117 4.50 3.90 -16.42
CA TYR A 117 5.33 2.68 -16.38
C TYR A 117 6.04 2.44 -17.72
N ASN A 118 5.31 2.52 -18.84
CA ASN A 118 5.90 2.35 -20.17
C ASN A 118 6.95 3.45 -20.46
N THR A 119 6.64 4.71 -20.15
CA THR A 119 7.60 5.82 -20.31
C THR A 119 8.87 5.59 -19.51
N ILE A 120 8.75 5.07 -18.28
CA ILE A 120 9.91 4.66 -17.49
C ILE A 120 10.61 3.54 -18.24
N THR A 121 10.00 2.40 -18.56
CA THR A 121 10.71 1.30 -19.23
C THR A 121 11.41 1.69 -20.54
N GLU A 122 10.86 2.64 -21.31
CA GLU A 122 11.47 3.16 -22.54
C GLU A 122 12.66 4.10 -22.28
N ALA A 123 12.63 4.84 -21.17
CA ALA A 123 13.71 5.74 -20.75
C ALA A 123 14.91 5.01 -20.11
N HIS A 124 14.99 3.67 -20.22
CA HIS A 124 15.99 2.87 -19.53
C HIS A 124 17.41 3.31 -19.90
N PRO A 125 18.24 3.70 -18.90
CA PRO A 125 19.58 4.17 -19.20
C PRO A 125 20.43 3.02 -19.75
N PRO A 126 21.43 3.31 -20.60
CA PRO A 126 22.32 2.30 -21.15
C PRO A 126 23.05 1.54 -20.04
N ALA A 127 23.34 0.27 -20.29
CA ALA A 127 24.02 -0.63 -19.34
C ALA A 127 25.35 -0.02 -18.87
N GLY A 128 25.52 0.09 -17.54
CA GLY A 128 26.69 0.72 -16.91
C GLY A 128 26.50 2.18 -16.47
N SER A 129 25.32 2.76 -16.68
CA SER A 129 24.98 4.08 -16.11
C SER A 129 25.01 4.04 -14.58
N PRO A 130 25.57 5.06 -13.91
CA PRO A 130 25.52 5.18 -12.45
C PRO A 130 24.08 5.21 -11.91
N ASN A 131 23.12 5.62 -12.75
CA ASN A 131 21.70 5.71 -12.40
C ASN A 131 20.91 4.43 -12.71
N GLY A 132 21.54 3.39 -13.28
CA GLY A 132 20.85 2.17 -13.71
C GLY A 132 20.21 1.40 -12.54
N VAL A 133 20.87 1.38 -11.38
CA VAL A 133 20.36 0.69 -10.18
C VAL A 133 19.11 1.37 -9.63
N ASP A 134 19.11 2.70 -9.52
CA ASP A 134 17.95 3.44 -9.01
C ASP A 134 16.76 3.39 -9.96
N PHE A 135 17.04 3.35 -11.26
CA PHE A 135 16.03 3.12 -12.26
C PHE A 135 15.36 1.75 -12.11
N LEU A 136 16.16 0.69 -11.96
CA LEU A 136 15.65 -0.67 -11.74
C LEU A 136 14.78 -0.78 -10.49
N ARG A 137 15.18 -0.06 -9.42
CA ARG A 137 14.42 0.00 -8.17
C ARG A 137 13.10 0.76 -8.33
N LEU A 138 13.11 1.86 -9.09
CA LEU A 138 11.89 2.61 -9.39
C LEU A 138 10.93 1.77 -10.23
N SER A 139 11.44 1.10 -11.28
CA SER A 139 10.62 0.23 -12.13
C SER A 139 10.06 -0.96 -11.35
N SER A 140 10.83 -1.58 -10.45
CA SER A 140 10.36 -2.70 -9.64
C SER A 140 9.22 -2.32 -8.69
N LEU A 141 9.28 -1.11 -8.11
CA LEU A 141 8.19 -0.61 -7.25
C LEU A 141 6.89 -0.42 -8.02
N MET A 142 6.99 0.06 -9.26
CA MET A 142 5.82 0.21 -10.13
C MET A 142 5.30 -1.15 -10.59
N GLU A 143 6.18 -2.08 -10.95
CA GLU A 143 5.79 -3.45 -11.32
C GLU A 143 5.06 -4.15 -10.17
N GLU A 144 5.58 -4.08 -8.94
CA GLU A 144 4.93 -4.67 -7.76
C GLU A 144 3.52 -4.10 -7.53
N PHE A 145 3.36 -2.78 -7.68
CA PHE A 145 2.05 -2.15 -7.55
C PHE A 145 1.09 -2.60 -8.67
N TYR A 146 1.59 -2.68 -9.90
CA TYR A 146 0.81 -3.15 -11.04
C TYR A 146 0.31 -4.58 -10.83
N ASP A 147 1.19 -5.47 -10.38
CA ASP A 147 0.88 -6.87 -10.13
C ASP A 147 -0.18 -7.00 -9.04
N HIS A 148 -0.05 -6.25 -7.95
CA HIS A 148 -0.98 -6.35 -6.83
C HIS A 148 -2.37 -5.77 -7.12
N TYR A 149 -2.45 -4.67 -7.88
CA TYR A 149 -3.69 -3.89 -8.04
C TYR A 149 -4.28 -3.91 -9.44
N PHE A 150 -3.56 -4.29 -10.50
CA PHE A 150 -4.08 -4.20 -11.87
C PHE A 150 -4.00 -5.51 -12.67
N THR A 151 -3.31 -6.54 -12.17
CA THR A 151 -3.37 -7.88 -12.78
C THR A 151 -4.55 -8.69 -12.27
N ALA A 152 -5.04 -9.60 -13.11
CA ALA A 152 -6.15 -10.50 -12.78
C ALA A 152 -5.82 -11.47 -11.62
N SER A 153 -4.53 -11.68 -11.33
CA SER A 153 -4.02 -12.61 -10.31
C SER A 153 -4.23 -12.13 -8.87
N GLY A 154 -4.60 -10.86 -8.66
CA GLY A 154 -4.88 -10.29 -7.34
C GLY A 154 -6.22 -10.75 -6.71
N ALA A 155 -6.96 -11.65 -7.36
CA ALA A 155 -8.12 -12.34 -6.81
C ALA A 155 -7.70 -13.64 -6.11
N GLY A 156 -6.88 -13.53 -5.05
CA GLY A 156 -6.81 -14.57 -4.03
C GLY A 156 -5.69 -15.60 -4.10
N HIS A 157 -4.52 -15.35 -4.70
CA HIS A 157 -3.36 -16.25 -4.55
C HIS A 157 -2.12 -15.53 -4.01
N HIS A 158 -1.65 -15.98 -2.84
CA HIS A 158 -0.29 -15.79 -2.35
C HIS A 158 0.68 -16.24 -3.45
N HIS A 159 1.36 -15.32 -4.14
CA HIS A 159 2.41 -15.68 -5.09
C HIS A 159 3.79 -15.29 -4.56
N SER A 160 4.57 -16.35 -4.33
CA SER A 160 6.01 -16.36 -4.15
C SER A 160 6.72 -15.63 -5.30
N LEU A 161 7.65 -14.74 -4.94
CA LEU A 161 8.63 -14.10 -5.82
C LEU A 161 9.32 -15.12 -6.74
N HIS A 162 8.84 -15.24 -7.98
CA HIS A 162 9.37 -16.21 -8.95
C HIS A 162 10.67 -15.72 -9.64
N TRP A 163 11.07 -14.45 -9.46
CA TRP A 163 12.26 -13.88 -10.09
C TRP A 163 13.58 -14.13 -9.34
N VAL A 164 13.55 -14.59 -8.08
CA VAL A 164 14.78 -14.92 -7.32
C VAL A 164 15.32 -16.31 -7.68
N LYS A 165 14.51 -17.19 -8.30
CA LYS A 165 14.95 -18.55 -8.65
C LYS A 165 15.86 -18.63 -9.87
N GLY A 166 16.03 -17.57 -10.68
CA GLY A 166 16.85 -17.62 -11.90
C GLY A 166 18.34 -17.29 -11.73
N PHE A 167 18.76 -16.75 -10.58
CA PHE A 167 20.12 -16.20 -10.41
C PHE A 167 21.03 -16.99 -9.46
N SER A 168 20.53 -18.05 -8.81
CA SER A 168 21.31 -18.81 -7.82
C SER A 168 22.18 -19.94 -8.39
N HIS A 169 22.11 -20.22 -9.70
CA HIS A 169 22.76 -21.39 -10.30
C HIS A 169 23.52 -21.12 -11.61
N LEU A 170 23.87 -19.86 -11.90
CA LEU A 170 24.77 -19.56 -13.02
C LEU A 170 26.24 -19.61 -12.56
N PRO A 171 27.05 -20.59 -13.02
CA PRO A 171 28.48 -20.56 -12.80
C PRO A 171 29.08 -19.34 -13.52
N THR A 172 29.94 -18.61 -12.82
CA THR A 172 30.61 -17.34 -13.18
C THR A 172 31.43 -17.36 -14.48
N ALA A 173 31.44 -18.44 -15.26
CA ALA A 173 32.34 -18.63 -16.40
C ALA A 173 31.73 -18.44 -17.80
N ALA A 174 30.43 -18.13 -17.94
CA ALA A 174 29.77 -18.07 -19.25
C ALA A 174 29.25 -16.67 -19.63
N ILE A 175 30.08 -15.64 -19.48
CA ILE A 175 29.85 -14.34 -20.13
C ILE A 175 30.71 -14.29 -21.39
N ARG A 176 30.17 -14.79 -22.50
CA ARG A 176 30.60 -14.40 -23.85
C ARG A 176 29.44 -13.71 -24.56
N PRO A 177 29.67 -12.59 -25.28
CA PRO A 177 28.59 -11.85 -25.90
C PRO A 177 28.12 -12.58 -27.18
N ILE A 178 26.90 -13.14 -27.14
CA ILE A 178 26.24 -13.64 -28.35
C ILE A 178 25.59 -12.45 -29.05
N ARG A 179 26.23 -12.07 -30.15
CA ARG A 179 25.70 -11.20 -31.20
C ARG A 179 24.60 -11.97 -31.93
N SER A 180 23.33 -11.62 -31.76
CA SER A 180 22.26 -12.08 -32.66
C SER A 180 21.38 -10.92 -33.11
N ARG A 181 21.61 -10.54 -34.37
CA ARG A 181 20.67 -9.81 -35.22
C ARG A 181 19.36 -10.59 -35.27
N HIS A 182 18.26 -10.01 -34.82
CA HIS A 182 16.95 -10.19 -35.45
C HIS A 182 16.03 -9.04 -35.03
N ARG A 183 15.90 -8.06 -35.93
CA ARG A 183 14.81 -7.08 -35.90
C ARG A 183 13.54 -7.80 -36.34
N LEU A 184 12.50 -7.78 -35.51
CA LEU A 184 11.13 -8.03 -35.97
C LEU A 184 10.57 -6.73 -36.56
N PRO A 185 9.90 -6.76 -37.72
CA PRO A 185 9.26 -5.58 -38.29
C PRO A 185 7.89 -5.41 -37.63
N PHE A 186 7.72 -4.36 -36.82
CA PHE A 186 6.38 -3.89 -36.46
C PHE A 186 5.84 -2.98 -37.57
N PRO A 187 4.61 -3.19 -38.05
CA PRO A 187 4.01 -2.33 -39.07
C PRO A 187 3.64 -0.98 -38.46
N ARG A 188 4.15 0.10 -39.06
CA ARG A 188 3.69 1.47 -38.79
C ARG A 188 2.28 1.65 -39.37
N PRO A 189 1.34 2.29 -38.66
CA PRO A 189 0.08 2.71 -39.25
C PRO A 189 0.32 3.85 -40.24
N SER A 190 -0.08 3.64 -41.50
CA SER A 190 -0.02 4.64 -42.57
C SER A 190 -1.05 5.73 -42.35
N TRP A 191 -0.58 6.96 -42.15
CA TRP A 191 -1.40 8.16 -42.16
C TRP A 191 -1.64 8.60 -43.60
N HIS A 192 -2.59 7.98 -44.30
CA HIS A 192 -3.25 8.59 -45.46
C HIS A 192 -4.58 7.88 -45.70
N SER A 193 -5.67 8.61 -45.50
CA SER A 193 -6.79 8.70 -46.45
C SER A 193 -8.05 9.11 -45.67
N ARG A 194 -8.43 10.37 -45.82
CA ARG A 194 -9.82 10.83 -45.89
C ARG A 194 -9.80 12.25 -46.44
N SER A 195 -9.93 12.29 -47.76
CA SER A 195 -10.71 13.31 -48.48
C SER A 195 -12.11 13.43 -47.90
#